data_AF-A0A4Q3WLB8-F1
#
_entry.id   AF-A0A4Q3WLB8-F1
#
_cell.length_a   1.000
_cell.length_b   1.000
_cell.length_c   1.000
_cell.angle_alpha   90.00
_cell.angle_beta   90.00
_cell.angle_gamma   90.00
#
_symmetry.space_group_name_H-M   'P 1'
#
loop_
_entity.id
_entity.type
_entity.pdbx_description
1 polymer ?
#
loop_
_entity_poly.entity_id
_entity_poly.type
_entity_poly.pdbx_seq_one_letter_code
_entity_poly.pdbx_strand_id
1 'polypeptide(L)'
;EPQNKAKVLDNLVAEIKKQNYNMDVGILGAKYVLNTLVENDRADVAYQMLQKRTFPSYGYWVDQNATTLWEEWNGNQSHLHVMFGDVSAWFFKYLAGIKPAAPGFKEITIKPYVLGDLTFANGTYDSAQGRIVSDWKLTNGALQFNVTIPANTTATVYVPRVGSKAVTEGGKPVKTAAGIKWLRDEGKYSVLSVGSGSYRFAS
;
A
#
# COMPACT_ATOMS: atom_id res chain seq x y z
N GLU A 1 10.51 -14.54 -20.20
CA GLU A 1 10.02 -15.92 -20.11
C GLU A 1 9.14 -16.11 -18.87
N PRO A 2 7.79 -16.12 -19.01
CA PRO A 2 6.86 -16.27 -17.88
C PRO A 2 7.16 -17.48 -16.98
N GLN A 3 7.68 -18.57 -17.55
CA GLN A 3 8.07 -19.79 -16.84
C GLN A 3 9.15 -19.57 -15.77
N ASN A 4 10.03 -18.57 -15.95
CA ASN A 4 11.11 -18.29 -15.01
C ASN A 4 10.73 -17.28 -13.93
N LYS A 5 9.53 -16.67 -14.01
CA LYS A 5 9.12 -15.56 -13.13
C LYS A 5 9.19 -15.93 -11.65
N ALA A 6 8.66 -17.09 -11.27
CA ALA A 6 8.68 -17.56 -9.88
C ALA A 6 10.11 -17.76 -9.37
N LYS A 7 10.96 -18.45 -10.13
CA LYS A 7 12.36 -18.69 -9.77
C LYS A 7 13.16 -17.40 -9.63
N VAL A 8 12.93 -16.42 -10.52
CA VAL A 8 13.58 -15.11 -10.43
C VAL A 8 13.11 -14.32 -9.21
N LEU A 9 11.82 -14.37 -8.89
CA LEU A 9 11.28 -13.76 -7.67
C LEU A 9 11.88 -14.39 -6.40
N ASP A 10 12.00 -15.72 -6.36
CA ASP A 10 12.60 -16.42 -5.23
C ASP A 10 14.06 -16.04 -5.04
N ASN A 11 14.82 -15.95 -6.12
CA ASN A 11 16.20 -15.48 -6.09
C ASN A 11 16.32 -14.03 -5.60
N LEU A 12 15.43 -13.15 -6.07
CA LEU A 12 15.38 -11.75 -5.60
C LEU A 12 15.14 -11.69 -4.09
N VAL A 13 14.15 -12.44 -3.58
CA VAL A 13 13.85 -12.47 -2.14
C VAL A 13 15.00 -13.07 -1.35
N ALA A 14 15.64 -14.13 -1.85
CA ALA A 14 16.78 -14.75 -1.21
C ALA A 14 17.95 -13.75 -1.08
N GLU A 15 18.23 -12.98 -2.14
CA GLU A 15 19.28 -11.95 -2.09
C GLU A 15 18.91 -10.83 -1.12
N ILE A 16 17.67 -10.33 -1.13
CA ILE A 16 17.21 -9.33 -0.14
C ILE A 16 17.42 -9.83 1.29
N LYS A 17 17.08 -11.08 1.58
CA LYS A 17 17.30 -11.68 2.90
C LYS A 17 18.77 -11.77 3.27
N LYS A 18 19.63 -12.15 2.31
CA LYS A 18 21.08 -12.21 2.48
C LYS A 18 21.67 -10.83 2.80
N GLN A 19 21.12 -9.76 2.23
CA GLN A 19 21.47 -8.38 2.55
C GLN A 19 20.84 -7.87 3.86
N ASN A 20 20.26 -8.76 4.67
CA ASN A 20 19.52 -8.43 5.89
C ASN A 20 18.42 -7.39 5.65
N TYR A 21 17.77 -7.46 4.48
CA TYR A 21 16.74 -6.55 4.00
C TYR A 21 17.20 -5.10 3.74
N ASN A 22 18.50 -4.81 3.80
CA ASN A 22 19.01 -3.50 3.42
C ASN A 22 18.89 -3.29 1.89
N MET A 23 18.96 -2.03 1.47
CA MET A 23 18.82 -1.63 0.06
C MET A 23 20.09 -1.94 -0.75
N ASP A 24 20.04 -2.92 -1.63
CA ASP A 24 21.14 -3.21 -2.58
C ASP A 24 20.78 -2.75 -4.01
N VAL A 25 20.26 -1.54 -4.12
CA VAL A 25 19.77 -0.98 -5.38
C VAL A 25 20.15 0.48 -5.56
N GLY A 26 20.49 0.87 -6.78
CA GLY A 26 20.54 2.27 -7.19
C GLY A 26 19.15 2.85 -7.46
N ILE A 27 19.10 4.10 -7.95
CA ILE A 27 17.85 4.86 -8.16
C ILE A 27 16.80 4.12 -9.01
N LEU A 28 17.20 3.42 -10.06
CA LEU A 28 16.29 2.67 -10.91
C LEU A 28 15.72 1.44 -10.19
N GLY A 29 16.58 0.71 -9.46
CA GLY A 29 16.13 -0.44 -8.70
C GLY A 29 15.20 -0.04 -7.55
N ALA A 30 15.48 1.06 -6.86
CA ALA A 30 14.65 1.57 -5.77
C ALA A 30 13.21 1.92 -6.23
N LYS A 31 13.06 2.40 -7.46
CA LYS A 31 11.73 2.64 -8.07
C LYS A 31 10.93 1.36 -8.24
N TYR A 32 11.55 0.23 -8.56
CA TYR A 32 10.82 -0.99 -8.93
C TYR A 32 10.75 -2.03 -7.82
N VAL A 33 11.83 -2.24 -7.04
CA VAL A 33 11.96 -3.40 -6.14
C VAL A 33 10.78 -3.54 -5.17
N LEU A 34 10.36 -2.44 -4.52
CA LEU A 34 9.26 -2.45 -3.56
C LEU A 34 7.90 -2.70 -4.24
N ASN A 35 7.69 -2.15 -5.44
CA ASN A 35 6.47 -2.34 -6.21
C ASN A 35 6.39 -3.80 -6.73
N THR A 36 7.48 -4.31 -7.30
CA THR A 36 7.58 -5.68 -7.81
C THR A 36 7.32 -6.71 -6.72
N LEU A 37 7.86 -6.50 -5.51
CA LEU A 37 7.57 -7.39 -4.38
C LEU A 37 6.07 -7.44 -4.07
N VAL A 38 5.40 -6.29 -3.94
CA VAL A 38 3.96 -6.27 -3.63
C VAL A 38 3.11 -6.85 -4.76
N GLU A 39 3.46 -6.59 -6.01
CA GLU A 39 2.77 -7.13 -7.20
C GLU A 39 2.91 -8.64 -7.34
N ASN A 40 3.81 -9.26 -6.58
CA ASN A 40 4.00 -10.70 -6.53
C ASN A 40 3.80 -11.26 -5.11
N ASP A 41 2.85 -10.67 -4.38
CA ASP A 41 2.40 -11.14 -3.06
C ASP A 41 3.49 -11.15 -1.96
N ARG A 42 4.56 -10.37 -2.14
CA ARG A 42 5.67 -10.21 -1.18
C ARG A 42 5.72 -8.85 -0.51
N ALA A 43 4.55 -8.30 -0.19
CA ALA A 43 4.44 -7.05 0.56
C ALA A 43 5.10 -7.14 1.96
N ASP A 44 5.20 -8.34 2.53
CA ASP A 44 5.95 -8.63 3.75
C ASP A 44 7.42 -8.22 3.63
N VAL A 45 8.07 -8.60 2.52
CA VAL A 45 9.49 -8.31 2.27
C VAL A 45 9.70 -6.83 2.04
N ALA A 46 8.85 -6.20 1.21
CA ALA A 46 8.93 -4.76 0.96
C ALA A 46 8.81 -3.96 2.27
N TYR A 47 7.89 -4.36 3.15
CA TYR A 47 7.74 -3.73 4.46
C TYR A 47 8.97 -3.93 5.36
N GLN A 48 9.56 -5.14 5.37
CA GLN A 48 10.79 -5.40 6.13
C GLN A 48 11.97 -4.55 5.64
N MET A 49 12.11 -4.35 4.32
CA MET A 49 13.14 -3.48 3.76
C MET A 49 12.95 -2.02 4.20
N LEU A 50 11.70 -1.52 4.19
CA LEU A 50 11.39 -0.14 4.57
C LEU A 50 11.56 0.15 6.06
N GLN A 51 11.50 -0.87 6.92
CA GLN A 51 11.75 -0.73 8.34
C GLN A 51 13.24 -0.71 8.71
N LYS A 52 14.15 -1.03 7.77
CA LYS A 52 15.58 -1.04 8.07
C LYS A 52 16.06 0.36 8.44
N ARG A 53 16.88 0.37 9.48
CA ARG A 53 17.61 1.55 10.00
C ARG A 53 19.12 1.46 9.82
N THR A 54 19.63 0.28 9.51
CA THR A 54 21.05 0.07 9.20
C THR A 54 21.37 0.52 7.77
N PHE A 55 22.61 0.96 7.53
CA PHE A 55 23.08 1.26 6.18
C PHE A 55 23.06 -0.01 5.30
N PRO A 56 22.68 0.09 4.02
CA PRO A 56 21.94 1.20 3.36
C PRO A 56 20.42 1.10 3.54
N SER A 57 19.76 2.19 3.97
CA SER A 57 18.29 2.27 4.06
C SER A 57 17.78 3.70 4.20
N TYR A 58 16.48 3.92 3.99
CA TYR A 58 15.83 5.19 4.33
C TYR A 58 15.87 5.46 5.84
N GLY A 59 15.72 4.43 6.68
CA GLY A 59 15.80 4.59 8.13
C GLY A 59 17.20 5.01 8.60
N TYR A 60 18.25 4.58 7.91
CA TYR A 60 19.61 5.06 8.15
C TYR A 60 19.72 6.57 7.92
N TRP A 61 19.16 7.10 6.83
CA TRP A 61 19.12 8.55 6.61
C TRP A 61 18.39 9.29 7.75
N VAL A 62 17.26 8.74 8.21
CA VAL A 62 16.52 9.30 9.36
C VAL A 62 17.40 9.31 10.62
N ASP A 63 18.14 8.23 10.89
CA ASP A 63 19.09 8.17 12.03
C ASP A 63 20.26 9.15 11.91
N GLN A 64 20.59 9.60 10.69
CA GLN A 64 21.57 10.66 10.45
C GLN A 64 20.95 12.08 10.47
N ASN A 65 19.71 12.24 10.93
CA ASN A 65 18.95 13.49 10.93
C ASN A 65 18.69 14.09 9.53
N ALA A 66 18.63 13.26 8.48
CA ALA A 66 18.22 13.72 7.16
C ALA A 66 16.78 14.27 7.20
N THR A 67 16.59 15.50 6.71
CA THR A 67 15.26 16.14 6.55
C THR A 67 14.74 16.06 5.11
N THR A 68 15.57 15.58 4.19
CA THR A 68 15.35 15.45 2.74
C THR A 68 15.95 14.14 2.25
N LEU A 69 15.64 13.74 1.01
CA LEU A 69 16.23 12.54 0.40
C LEU A 69 17.64 12.84 -0.13
N TRP A 70 18.56 11.88 0.00
CA TRP A 70 19.95 12.05 -0.43
C TRP A 70 20.22 11.43 -1.81
N GLU A 71 21.29 11.86 -2.46
CA GLU A 71 21.71 11.39 -3.78
C GLU A 71 22.29 9.98 -3.74
N GLU A 72 22.98 9.63 -2.67
CA GLU A 72 23.56 8.31 -2.43
C GLU A 72 23.19 7.79 -1.03
N TRP A 73 23.12 6.47 -0.87
CA TRP A 73 22.82 5.84 0.41
C TRP A 73 23.81 6.22 1.52
N ASN A 74 25.09 6.46 1.16
CA ASN A 74 26.16 6.77 2.10
C ASN A 74 26.13 8.23 2.61
N GLY A 75 25.42 9.13 1.92
CA GLY A 75 25.38 10.56 2.24
C GLY A 75 26.63 11.36 1.87
N ASN A 76 27.52 10.84 1.02
CA ASN A 76 28.75 11.53 0.61
C ASN A 76 28.53 12.60 -0.47
N GLN A 77 27.32 12.69 -1.02
CA GLN A 77 26.94 13.59 -2.10
C GLN A 77 25.76 14.50 -1.68
N SER A 78 25.01 15.06 -2.63
CA SER A 78 23.93 15.99 -2.31
C SER A 78 22.92 15.39 -1.33
N HIS A 79 22.49 16.19 -0.36
CA HIS A 79 21.45 15.82 0.61
C HIS A 79 20.05 16.26 0.17
N LEU A 80 19.89 16.71 -1.07
CA LEU A 80 18.61 17.17 -1.63
C LEU A 80 18.41 16.59 -3.03
N HIS A 81 18.00 15.32 -3.10
CA HIS A 81 17.88 14.59 -4.36
C HIS A 81 16.64 13.67 -4.39
N VAL A 82 15.73 13.90 -5.35
CA VAL A 82 14.38 13.28 -5.35
C VAL A 82 14.32 11.86 -5.90
N MET A 83 15.41 11.34 -6.49
CA MET A 83 15.37 10.11 -7.30
C MET A 83 14.97 8.85 -6.51
N PHE A 84 15.19 8.83 -5.19
CA PHE A 84 14.71 7.77 -4.29
C PHE A 84 13.27 8.02 -3.76
N GLY A 85 12.53 8.96 -4.34
CA GLY A 85 11.24 9.41 -3.84
C GLY A 85 10.04 8.50 -4.13
N ASP A 86 10.17 7.45 -4.97
CA ASP A 86 9.03 6.55 -5.27
C ASP A 86 8.48 5.85 -4.02
N VAL A 87 9.27 5.76 -2.95
CA VAL A 87 8.81 5.25 -1.65
C VAL A 87 7.58 6.01 -1.13
N SER A 88 7.47 7.32 -1.40
CA SER A 88 6.29 8.10 -1.07
C SER A 88 5.06 7.59 -1.83
N ALA A 89 5.20 7.38 -3.15
CA ALA A 89 4.13 6.80 -3.96
C ALA A 89 3.77 5.37 -3.50
N TRP A 90 4.73 4.59 -3.00
CA TRP A 90 4.48 3.27 -2.42
C TRP A 90 3.56 3.35 -1.19
N PHE A 91 3.74 4.33 -0.30
CA PHE A 91 2.84 4.54 0.84
C PHE A 91 1.40 4.79 0.40
N PHE A 92 1.17 5.61 -0.62
CA PHE A 92 -0.17 5.83 -1.16
C PHE A 92 -0.73 4.59 -1.85
N LYS A 93 0.06 3.95 -2.72
CA LYS A 93 -0.37 2.79 -3.52
C LYS A 93 -0.72 1.59 -2.65
N TYR A 94 0.00 1.36 -1.55
CA TYR A 94 -0.10 0.09 -0.82
C TYR A 94 -0.48 0.25 0.66
N LEU A 95 0.04 1.23 1.41
CA LEU A 95 -0.41 1.41 2.79
C LEU A 95 -1.80 2.03 2.82
N ALA A 96 -1.99 3.17 2.14
CA ALA A 96 -3.32 3.72 1.93
C ALA A 96 -4.12 2.92 0.89
N GLY A 97 -3.46 2.26 -0.05
CA GLY A 97 -4.13 1.41 -1.03
C GLY A 97 -4.82 2.16 -2.16
N ILE A 98 -4.53 3.45 -2.37
CA ILE A 98 -5.18 4.30 -3.37
C ILE A 98 -4.44 4.15 -4.71
N LYS A 99 -5.13 3.66 -5.74
CA LYS A 99 -4.58 3.54 -7.10
C LYS A 99 -5.61 3.92 -8.16
N PRO A 100 -5.20 4.52 -9.28
CA PRO A 100 -6.06 4.64 -10.44
C PRO A 100 -6.29 3.26 -11.05
N ALA A 101 -7.54 2.87 -11.26
CA ALA A 101 -7.92 1.72 -12.09
C ALA A 101 -8.19 2.14 -13.55
N ALA A 102 -8.55 3.40 -13.76
CA ALA A 102 -8.64 4.04 -15.07
C ALA A 102 -7.95 5.41 -15.05
N PRO A 103 -7.54 5.96 -16.22
CA PRO A 103 -6.92 7.27 -16.32
C PRO A 103 -7.71 8.36 -15.59
N GLY A 104 -6.99 9.25 -14.89
CA GLY A 104 -7.59 10.37 -14.18
C GLY A 104 -8.48 9.99 -13.00
N PHE A 105 -8.35 8.77 -12.44
CA PHE A 105 -9.15 8.27 -11.32
C PHE A 105 -10.67 8.18 -11.60
N LYS A 106 -11.05 7.97 -12.86
CA LYS A 106 -12.46 7.68 -13.22
C LYS A 106 -12.96 6.39 -12.57
N GLU A 107 -12.08 5.41 -12.49
CA GLU A 107 -12.23 4.20 -11.68
C GLU A 107 -11.08 4.12 -10.71
N ILE A 108 -11.36 3.73 -9.47
CA ILE A 108 -10.43 3.77 -8.34
C ILE A 108 -10.28 2.36 -7.77
N THR A 109 -9.06 1.94 -7.49
CA THR A 109 -8.81 0.80 -6.60
C THR A 109 -8.46 1.33 -5.21
N ILE A 110 -9.18 0.82 -4.21
CA ILE A 110 -8.88 1.01 -2.79
C ILE A 110 -8.51 -0.35 -2.20
N LYS A 111 -7.21 -0.64 -2.06
CA LYS A 111 -6.68 -1.92 -1.55
C LYS A 111 -5.53 -1.67 -0.56
N PRO A 112 -5.83 -1.35 0.71
CA PRO A 112 -4.81 -1.15 1.72
C PRO A 112 -4.16 -2.49 2.11
N TYR A 113 -2.86 -2.48 2.30
CA TYR A 113 -2.08 -3.60 2.81
C TYR A 113 -1.80 -3.35 4.29
N VAL A 114 -2.53 -4.08 5.14
CA VAL A 114 -2.19 -4.21 6.57
C VAL A 114 -0.95 -5.10 6.68
N LEU A 115 0.18 -4.52 7.09
CA LEU A 115 1.51 -5.14 7.08
C LEU A 115 2.17 -5.04 8.46
N GLY A 116 2.84 -6.13 8.85
CA GLY A 116 3.62 -6.23 10.09
C GLY A 116 2.87 -5.72 11.32
N ASP A 117 3.45 -4.73 11.96
CA ASP A 117 2.99 -4.10 13.20
C ASP A 117 2.20 -2.79 12.98
N LEU A 118 1.91 -2.41 11.73
CA LEU A 118 1.11 -1.23 11.45
C LEU A 118 -0.31 -1.42 11.98
N THR A 119 -0.71 -0.49 12.86
CA THR A 119 -2.06 -0.47 13.43
C THR A 119 -2.97 0.52 12.71
N PHE A 120 -2.45 1.41 11.87
CA PHE A 120 -3.27 2.31 11.07
C PHE A 120 -2.49 2.86 9.86
N ALA A 121 -3.22 3.35 8.86
CA ALA A 121 -2.70 4.30 7.89
C ALA A 121 -3.84 5.19 7.39
N ASN A 122 -3.56 6.49 7.25
CA ASN A 122 -4.48 7.48 6.71
C ASN A 122 -3.90 8.08 5.44
N GLY A 123 -4.60 7.90 4.31
CA GLY A 123 -4.23 8.47 3.03
C GLY A 123 -5.35 9.31 2.46
N THR A 124 -5.00 10.54 2.05
CA THR A 124 -5.88 11.41 1.28
C THR A 124 -5.17 11.79 -0.01
N TYR A 125 -5.86 11.63 -1.14
CA TYR A 125 -5.36 12.03 -2.45
C TYR A 125 -6.39 12.92 -3.15
N ASP A 126 -6.00 14.16 -3.42
CA ASP A 126 -6.82 15.13 -4.15
C ASP A 126 -6.59 14.93 -5.66
N SER A 127 -7.45 14.12 -6.27
CA SER A 127 -7.41 13.82 -7.71
C SER A 127 -8.14 14.89 -8.52
N ALA A 128 -8.01 14.82 -9.86
CA ALA A 128 -8.80 15.64 -10.77
C ALA A 128 -10.33 15.43 -10.65
N GLN A 129 -10.78 14.31 -10.06
CA GLN A 129 -12.20 14.05 -9.80
C GLN A 129 -12.66 14.58 -8.42
N GLY A 130 -11.71 15.00 -7.58
CA GLY A 130 -11.94 15.37 -6.19
C GLY A 130 -11.20 14.45 -5.21
N ARG A 131 -11.53 14.63 -3.94
CA ARG A 131 -10.85 13.98 -2.80
C ARG A 131 -11.18 12.49 -2.70
N ILE A 132 -10.13 11.68 -2.61
CA ILE A 132 -10.17 10.25 -2.33
C ILE A 132 -9.57 10.03 -0.93
N VAL A 133 -10.29 9.33 -0.06
CA VAL A 133 -9.80 8.99 1.30
C VAL A 133 -9.76 7.48 1.46
N SER A 134 -8.68 7.00 2.07
CA SER A 134 -8.51 5.63 2.53
C SER A 134 -7.86 5.65 3.90
N ASP A 135 -8.65 5.39 4.93
CA ASP A 135 -8.27 5.55 6.33
C ASP A 135 -8.64 4.30 7.12
N TRP A 136 -7.66 3.45 7.39
CA TRP A 136 -7.87 2.21 8.12
C TRP A 136 -7.15 2.21 9.46
N LYS A 137 -7.76 1.56 10.44
CA LYS A 137 -7.22 1.37 11.79
C LYS A 137 -7.61 0.00 12.34
N LEU A 138 -6.68 -0.64 13.00
CA LEU A 138 -6.88 -1.82 13.82
C LEU A 138 -7.04 -1.41 15.29
N THR A 139 -8.10 -1.87 15.93
CA THR A 139 -8.31 -1.70 17.37
C THR A 139 -8.77 -3.03 17.95
N ASN A 140 -8.01 -3.60 18.89
CA ASN A 140 -8.31 -4.90 19.52
C ASN A 140 -8.58 -6.03 18.51
N GLY A 141 -7.81 -6.06 17.41
CA GLY A 141 -7.97 -7.06 16.35
C GLY A 141 -9.20 -6.87 15.45
N ALA A 142 -9.91 -5.75 15.55
CA ALA A 142 -10.97 -5.37 14.64
C ALA A 142 -10.52 -4.22 13.73
N LEU A 143 -10.92 -4.27 12.46
CA LEU A 143 -10.70 -3.23 11.47
C LEU A 143 -11.82 -2.19 11.53
N GLN A 144 -11.43 -0.92 11.48
CA GLN A 144 -12.27 0.20 11.07
C GLN A 144 -11.66 0.79 9.80
N PHE A 145 -12.48 1.02 8.77
CA PHE A 145 -11.99 1.48 7.48
C PHE A 145 -12.94 2.50 6.83
N ASN A 146 -12.53 3.76 6.84
CA ASN A 146 -13.25 4.87 6.24
C ASN A 146 -12.74 5.09 4.80
N VAL A 147 -13.67 5.15 3.85
CA VAL A 147 -13.38 5.36 2.44
C VAL A 147 -14.26 6.49 1.90
N THR A 148 -13.66 7.45 1.21
CA THR A 148 -14.39 8.50 0.48
C THR A 148 -14.07 8.43 -0.99
N ILE A 149 -15.11 8.33 -1.81
CA ILE A 149 -15.04 8.26 -3.26
C ILE A 149 -15.71 9.52 -3.85
N PRO A 150 -15.01 10.30 -4.68
CA PRO A 150 -15.54 11.55 -5.21
C PRO A 150 -16.67 11.33 -6.22
N ALA A 151 -17.49 12.37 -6.44
CA ALA A 151 -18.58 12.33 -7.41
C ALA A 151 -18.10 11.96 -8.82
N ASN A 152 -18.98 11.36 -9.63
CA ASN A 152 -18.70 10.92 -11.00
C ASN A 152 -17.54 9.91 -11.13
N THR A 153 -17.28 9.14 -10.07
CA THR A 153 -16.32 8.02 -10.07
C THR A 153 -16.92 6.77 -9.45
N THR A 154 -16.25 5.64 -9.70
CA THR A 154 -16.55 4.35 -9.04
C THR A 154 -15.28 3.80 -8.42
N ALA A 155 -15.44 2.91 -7.43
CA ALA A 155 -14.30 2.25 -6.81
C ALA A 155 -14.52 0.75 -6.62
N THR A 156 -13.45 -0.01 -6.83
CA THR A 156 -13.32 -1.37 -6.30
C THR A 156 -12.59 -1.30 -4.96
N VAL A 157 -13.30 -1.61 -3.88
CA VAL A 157 -12.79 -1.58 -2.51
C VAL A 157 -12.49 -3.00 -2.05
N TYR A 158 -11.25 -3.24 -1.64
CA TYR A 158 -10.79 -4.47 -1.02
C TYR A 158 -10.74 -4.24 0.48
N VAL A 159 -11.80 -4.64 1.19
CA VAL A 159 -11.85 -4.51 2.65
C VAL A 159 -11.05 -5.66 3.27
N PRO A 160 -9.95 -5.40 4.01
CA PRO A 160 -9.25 -6.45 4.72
C PRO A 160 -10.20 -7.17 5.69
N ARG A 161 -10.13 -8.49 5.75
CA ARG A 161 -10.85 -9.31 6.72
C ARG A 161 -9.91 -9.63 7.85
N VAL A 162 -10.14 -9.00 9.00
CA VAL A 162 -9.38 -9.25 10.22
C VAL A 162 -10.26 -10.09 11.16
N GLY A 163 -9.77 -11.26 11.56
CA GLY A 163 -10.54 -12.21 12.35
C GLY A 163 -11.64 -12.94 11.56
N SER A 164 -12.67 -13.41 12.28
CA SER A 164 -13.75 -14.27 11.73
C SER A 164 -15.07 -13.54 11.46
N LYS A 165 -15.14 -12.25 11.78
CA LYS A 165 -16.37 -11.46 11.62
C LYS A 165 -16.61 -11.13 10.15
N ALA A 166 -17.89 -11.08 9.79
CA ALA A 166 -18.31 -10.66 8.47
C ALA A 166 -18.07 -9.15 8.27
N VAL A 167 -17.71 -8.75 7.04
CA VAL A 167 -17.55 -7.35 6.71
C VAL A 167 -18.89 -6.63 6.73
N THR A 168 -18.92 -5.48 7.39
CA THR A 168 -20.08 -4.60 7.49
C THR A 168 -19.79 -3.22 6.91
N GLU A 169 -20.83 -2.51 6.47
CA GLU A 169 -20.83 -1.07 6.22
C GLU A 169 -21.92 -0.43 7.09
N GLY A 170 -21.55 0.57 7.88
CA GLY A 170 -22.50 1.22 8.80
C GLY A 170 -23.19 0.25 9.78
N GLY A 171 -22.53 -0.87 10.11
CA GLY A 171 -23.07 -1.94 10.96
C GLY A 171 -23.96 -2.97 10.25
N LYS A 172 -24.24 -2.81 8.95
CA LYS A 172 -25.02 -3.77 8.15
C LYS A 172 -24.10 -4.65 7.30
N PRO A 173 -24.41 -5.95 7.09
CA PRO A 173 -23.61 -6.79 6.21
C PRO A 173 -23.49 -6.20 4.80
N VAL A 174 -22.28 -6.15 4.24
CA VAL A 174 -22.02 -5.54 2.91
C VAL A 174 -22.76 -6.22 1.76
N LYS A 175 -23.20 -7.48 1.95
CA LYS A 175 -24.01 -8.22 0.97
C LYS A 175 -25.45 -7.68 0.83
N THR A 176 -25.92 -6.92 1.82
CA THR A 176 -27.28 -6.37 1.86
C THR A 176 -27.29 -4.84 2.01
N ALA A 177 -26.13 -4.19 2.02
CA ALA A 177 -26.00 -2.75 2.17
C ALA A 177 -26.37 -2.03 0.87
N ALA A 178 -27.14 -0.95 0.96
CA ALA A 178 -27.53 -0.15 -0.20
C ALA A 178 -26.32 0.58 -0.78
N GLY A 179 -26.26 0.70 -2.12
CA GLY A 179 -25.16 1.39 -2.81
C GLY A 179 -23.84 0.61 -2.85
N ILE A 180 -23.83 -0.65 -2.42
CA ILE A 180 -22.67 -1.55 -2.43
C ILE A 180 -23.02 -2.81 -3.19
N LYS A 181 -22.17 -3.19 -4.14
CA LYS A 181 -22.26 -4.48 -4.84
C LYS A 181 -21.11 -5.35 -4.36
N TRP A 182 -21.42 -6.40 -3.59
CA TRP A 182 -20.43 -7.43 -3.27
C TRP A 182 -20.02 -8.18 -4.55
N LEU A 183 -18.72 -8.33 -4.78
CA LEU A 183 -18.18 -8.97 -5.98
C LEU A 183 -17.69 -10.39 -5.69
N ARG A 184 -16.76 -10.52 -4.74
CA ARG A 184 -16.12 -11.79 -4.37
C ARG A 184 -15.38 -11.65 -3.05
N ASP A 185 -14.94 -12.77 -2.50
CA ASP A 185 -13.85 -12.80 -1.53
C ASP A 185 -12.55 -13.19 -2.25
N GLU A 186 -11.44 -12.55 -1.90
CA GLU A 186 -10.13 -12.78 -2.52
C GLU A 186 -9.05 -12.77 -1.43
N GLY A 187 -8.50 -13.96 -1.11
CA GLY A 187 -7.54 -14.13 -0.04
C GLY A 187 -8.05 -13.51 1.27
N LYS A 188 -7.33 -12.52 1.79
CA LYS A 188 -7.68 -11.81 3.03
C LYS A 188 -8.66 -10.63 2.84
N TYR A 189 -9.34 -10.52 1.70
CA TYR A 189 -10.22 -9.38 1.40
C TYR A 189 -11.64 -9.80 1.04
N SER A 190 -12.62 -8.97 1.40
CA SER A 190 -13.91 -8.92 0.70
C SER A 190 -13.89 -7.78 -0.31
N VAL A 191 -14.21 -8.09 -1.56
CA VAL A 191 -14.09 -7.17 -2.69
C VAL A 191 -15.47 -6.65 -3.06
N LEU A 192 -15.60 -5.32 -3.08
CA LEU A 192 -16.84 -4.60 -3.25
C LEU A 192 -16.70 -3.60 -4.40
N SER A 193 -17.78 -3.38 -5.14
CA SER A 193 -17.92 -2.23 -6.05
C SER A 193 -18.83 -1.20 -5.39
N VAL A 194 -18.39 0.05 -5.38
CA VAL A 194 -19.13 1.19 -4.82
C VAL A 194 -19.11 2.38 -5.78
N GLY A 195 -20.11 3.25 -5.65
CA GLY A 195 -20.13 4.55 -6.34
C GLY A 195 -19.44 5.64 -5.52
N SER A 196 -19.75 6.90 -5.84
CA SER A 196 -19.35 8.04 -5.04
C SER A 196 -20.04 8.06 -3.68
N GLY A 197 -19.35 8.47 -2.64
CA GLY A 197 -19.90 8.55 -1.29
C GLY A 197 -18.84 8.39 -0.22
N SER A 198 -19.30 8.37 1.03
CA SER A 198 -18.47 8.00 2.18
C SER A 198 -18.98 6.70 2.77
N TYR A 199 -18.07 5.76 2.98
CA TYR A 199 -18.35 4.41 3.45
C TYR A 199 -17.57 4.14 4.73
N ARG A 200 -18.19 3.43 5.67
CA ARG A 200 -17.55 3.03 6.93
C ARG A 200 -17.57 1.52 7.07
N PHE A 201 -16.49 0.88 6.63
CA PHE A 201 -16.34 -0.56 6.69
C PHE A 201 -15.78 -1.02 8.04
N ALA A 202 -16.19 -2.20 8.48
CA ALA A 202 -15.58 -2.88 9.62
C ALA A 202 -15.53 -4.39 9.42
N SER A 203 -14.50 -5.03 9.98
CA SER A 203 -14.35 -6.49 10.11
C SER A 203 -13.78 -6.83 11.46
#